data_AF-A0A523BIL0-F1
#
_entry.id   AF-A0A523BIL0-F1
#
_cell.length_a   1.000
_cell.length_b   1.000
_cell.length_c   1.000
_cell.angle_alpha   90.00
_cell.angle_beta   90.00
_cell.angle_gamma   90.00
#
_symmetry.space_group_name_H-M   'P 1'
#
loop_
_entity.id
_entity.type
_entity.pdbx_description
1 polymer ?
#
loop_
_entity_poly.entity_id
_entity_poly.type
_entity_poly.pdbx_seq_one_letter_code
_entity_poly.pdbx_strand_id
1 'polypeptide(L)'
;MAVVLCDTEFFLGGSLDFARGSYGIDPVDRGFGSPDLYGKPKYGGVDMIVHELCSAAALLFKQSSEGIPVAIVRGYKWRECECKLREAIPSINLRKAARLTARRTISIFGIGKIIKNLLF
;
A
#
# COMPACT_ATOMS: atom_id res chain seq x y z
N MET A 1 -1.89 7.02 -20.49
CA MET A 1 -1.32 8.10 -19.63
C MET A 1 -2.17 8.19 -18.38
N ALA A 2 -1.55 8.43 -17.23
CA ALA A 2 -2.26 8.53 -15.95
C ALA A 2 -2.26 9.96 -15.41
N VAL A 3 -3.31 10.32 -14.68
CA VAL A 3 -3.45 11.60 -13.98
C VAL A 3 -3.92 11.33 -12.56
N VAL A 4 -3.35 12.04 -11.58
CA VAL A 4 -3.76 12.00 -10.18
C VAL A 4 -3.97 13.43 -9.71
N LEU A 5 -5.11 13.69 -9.08
CA LEU A 5 -5.44 14.97 -8.47
C LEU A 5 -5.11 14.90 -6.98
N CYS A 6 -4.27 15.82 -6.52
CA CYS A 6 -3.78 15.86 -5.14
C CYS A 6 -4.35 17.08 -4.43
N ASP A 7 -4.56 16.94 -3.12
CA ASP A 7 -5.03 18.01 -2.24
C ASP A 7 -4.41 17.82 -0.86
N THR A 8 -4.13 18.94 -0.19
CA THR A 8 -3.50 18.95 1.12
C THR A 8 -4.54 18.61 2.19
N GLU A 9 -4.20 17.67 3.06
CA GLU A 9 -5.01 17.33 4.23
C GLU A 9 -4.21 17.37 5.52
N PHE A 10 -4.92 17.59 6.63
CA PHE A 10 -4.32 17.54 7.96
C PHE A 10 -4.03 16.08 8.34
N PHE A 11 -2.78 15.81 8.77
CA PHE A 11 -2.35 14.48 9.20
C PHE A 11 -1.42 14.56 10.41
N LEU A 12 -1.86 13.99 11.54
CA LEU A 12 -1.08 13.82 12.79
C LEU A 12 -0.27 15.06 13.22
N GLY A 13 -0.87 16.24 13.19
CA GLY A 13 -0.23 17.49 13.62
C GLY A 13 0.54 18.24 12.53
N GLY A 14 0.56 17.71 11.30
CA GLY A 14 1.08 18.39 10.11
C GLY A 14 0.11 18.30 8.94
N SER A 15 0.64 18.48 7.73
CA SER A 15 -0.10 18.29 6.49
C SER A 15 0.59 17.29 5.56
N LEU A 16 -0.21 16.58 4.79
CA LEU A 16 0.24 15.70 3.71
C LEU A 16 -0.74 15.80 2.54
N ASP A 17 -0.23 15.58 1.33
CA ASP A 17 -1.10 15.55 0.15
C ASP A 17 -1.64 14.15 -0.09
N PHE A 18 -2.95 14.08 -0.30
CA PHE A 18 -3.67 12.87 -0.61
C PHE A 18 -4.35 13.00 -1.97
N ALA A 19 -4.34 11.91 -2.73
CA ALA A 19 -5.16 11.79 -3.93
C ALA A 19 -6.66 11.96 -3.63
N ARG A 20 -7.30 12.84 -4.39
CA ARG A 20 -8.77 13.02 -4.43
C ARG A 20 -9.41 12.30 -5.60
N GLY A 21 -8.65 12.08 -6.66
CA GLY A 21 -9.10 11.40 -7.87
C GLY A 21 -7.92 10.93 -8.70
N SER A 22 -8.16 9.92 -9.53
CA SER A 22 -7.17 9.37 -10.44
C SER A 22 -7.83 8.85 -11.71
N TYR A 23 -7.09 8.87 -12.81
CA TYR A 23 -7.52 8.36 -14.12
C TYR A 23 -6.37 7.61 -14.79
N GLY A 24 -6.67 6.50 -15.46
CA GLY A 24 -5.70 5.71 -16.22
C GLY A 24 -4.67 4.96 -15.35
N ILE A 25 -4.91 4.85 -14.05
CA ILE A 25 -4.04 4.18 -13.07
C ILE A 25 -4.88 3.46 -12.02
N ASP A 26 -4.49 2.23 -11.70
CA ASP A 26 -5.00 1.51 -10.54
C ASP A 26 -4.54 2.18 -9.25
N PRO A 27 -5.47 2.67 -8.42
CA PRO A 27 -5.10 3.46 -7.25
C PRO A 27 -4.51 2.62 -6.11
N VAL A 28 -4.59 1.29 -6.20
CA VAL A 28 -4.14 0.36 -5.16
C VAL A 28 -3.29 -0.74 -5.77
N ASP A 29 -2.09 -0.97 -5.24
CA ASP A 29 -1.33 -2.20 -5.49
C ASP A 29 -1.72 -3.25 -4.46
N ARG A 30 -1.98 -4.48 -4.92
CA ARG A 30 -2.53 -5.58 -4.13
C ARG A 30 -1.51 -6.69 -3.94
N GLY A 31 -0.28 -6.31 -3.59
CA GLY A 31 0.82 -7.20 -3.26
C GLY A 31 0.63 -8.05 -1.98
N PHE A 32 -0.51 -7.97 -1.27
CA PHE A 32 -0.71 -8.70 -0.02
C PHE A 32 -0.54 -10.22 -0.16
N GLY A 33 0.34 -10.78 0.67
CA GLY A 33 0.67 -12.20 0.64
C GLY A 33 1.58 -12.63 -0.52
N SER A 34 2.01 -11.70 -1.38
CA SER A 34 3.02 -11.99 -2.41
C SER A 34 4.35 -12.36 -1.74
N PRO A 35 5.13 -13.27 -2.34
CA PRO A 35 6.44 -13.64 -1.81
C PRO A 35 7.39 -12.43 -1.84
N ASP A 36 8.14 -12.26 -0.76
CA ASP A 36 9.28 -11.35 -0.71
C ASP A 36 10.53 -11.99 -1.35
N LEU A 37 11.66 -11.30 -1.26
CA LEU A 37 12.96 -11.76 -1.78
C LEU A 37 13.43 -13.09 -1.16
N TYR A 38 12.86 -13.51 -0.02
CA TYR A 38 13.18 -14.75 0.68
C TYR A 38 12.05 -15.79 0.57
N GLY A 39 11.10 -15.58 -0.34
CA GLY A 39 9.94 -16.47 -0.54
C GLY A 39 8.95 -16.46 0.63
N LYS A 40 9.05 -15.51 1.56
CA LYS A 40 8.10 -15.37 2.67
C LYS A 40 6.94 -14.47 2.22
N PRO A 41 5.69 -14.79 2.57
CA PRO A 41 4.56 -13.92 2.23
C PRO A 41 4.68 -12.58 2.96
N LYS A 42 4.48 -11.48 2.23
CA LYS A 42 4.42 -10.14 2.82
C LYS A 42 3.20 -10.00 3.77
N TYR A 43 3.46 -9.45 4.95
CA TYR A 43 2.42 -8.93 5.84
C TYR A 43 2.18 -7.46 5.47
N GLY A 44 0.99 -7.14 4.96
CA GLY A 44 0.73 -5.85 4.30
C GLY A 44 0.85 -5.97 2.78
N GLY A 45 1.04 -4.87 2.06
CA GLY A 45 1.06 -4.86 0.59
C GLY A 45 -0.31 -4.58 -0.04
N VAL A 46 -1.15 -3.82 0.66
CA VAL A 46 -2.22 -3.08 0.01
C VAL A 46 -1.75 -1.63 0.01
N ASP A 47 -1.01 -1.26 -1.02
CA ASP A 47 -0.30 0.00 -1.08
C ASP A 47 -1.16 1.00 -1.86
N MET A 48 -1.42 2.16 -1.27
CA MET A 48 -2.32 3.17 -1.84
C MET A 48 -1.53 4.07 -2.79
N ILE A 49 -1.16 3.51 -3.94
CA ILE A 49 -0.24 4.10 -4.93
C ILE A 49 -0.52 5.56 -5.23
N VAL A 50 -1.79 5.93 -5.44
CA VAL A 50 -2.14 7.31 -5.78
C VAL A 50 -1.87 8.30 -4.65
N HIS A 51 -2.03 7.89 -3.38
CA HIS A 51 -1.67 8.73 -2.24
C HIS A 51 -0.15 8.85 -2.09
N GLU A 52 0.59 7.77 -2.32
CA GLU A 52 2.07 7.80 -2.31
C GLU A 52 2.62 8.75 -3.38
N LEU A 53 2.06 8.71 -4.60
CA LEU A 53 2.41 9.63 -5.68
C LEU A 53 2.14 11.09 -5.31
N CYS A 54 0.97 11.38 -4.70
CA CYS A 54 0.65 12.73 -4.23
C CYS A 54 1.60 13.19 -3.13
N SER A 55 1.88 12.35 -2.13
CA SER A 55 2.79 12.68 -1.04
C SER A 55 4.23 12.92 -1.56
N ALA A 56 4.67 12.20 -2.59
CA ALA A 56 5.95 12.48 -3.24
C ALA A 56 5.93 13.80 -4.03
N ALA A 57 4.86 14.07 -4.78
CA ALA A 57 4.69 15.31 -5.55
C ALA A 57 4.60 16.56 -4.65
N ALA A 58 4.04 16.43 -3.45
CA ALA A 58 3.92 17.49 -2.46
C ALA A 58 5.28 18.13 -2.09
N LEU A 59 6.38 17.38 -2.20
CA LEU A 59 7.72 17.91 -1.97
C LEU A 59 8.10 19.01 -2.98
N LEU A 60 7.51 18.95 -4.18
CA LEU A 60 7.67 19.92 -5.26
C LEU A 60 6.58 21.00 -5.23
N PHE A 61 5.32 20.60 -5.00
CA PHE A 61 4.21 21.55 -4.90
C PHE A 61 4.41 22.54 -3.76
N LYS A 62 4.98 22.02 -2.64
CA LYS A 62 5.01 22.69 -1.35
C LYS A 62 3.57 23.08 -0.95
N GLN A 63 3.42 24.00 0.00
CA GLN A 63 2.15 24.20 0.71
C GLN A 63 1.72 25.68 0.74
N SER A 64 2.43 26.55 0.03
CA SER A 64 2.24 28.00 0.07
C SER A 64 2.25 28.58 -1.34
N SER A 65 2.97 29.67 -1.56
CA SER A 65 2.99 30.45 -2.81
C SER A 65 4.06 30.02 -3.81
N GLU A 66 4.57 28.79 -3.72
CA GLU A 66 5.67 28.33 -4.58
C GLU A 66 5.29 28.23 -6.06
N GLY A 67 3.98 28.15 -6.37
CA GLY A 67 3.48 28.28 -7.74
C GLY A 67 3.79 27.08 -8.64
N ILE A 68 3.96 25.89 -8.05
CA ILE A 68 4.23 24.64 -8.77
C ILE A 68 3.01 23.70 -8.65
N PRO A 69 2.01 23.78 -9.53
CA PRO A 69 0.78 23.01 -9.39
C PRO A 69 0.82 21.61 -10.04
N VAL A 70 1.86 21.29 -10.82
CA VAL A 70 1.93 20.05 -11.62
C VAL A 70 3.32 19.44 -11.56
N ALA A 71 3.37 18.13 -11.34
CA ALA A 71 4.58 17.32 -11.36
C ALA A 71 4.41 16.14 -12.31
N ILE A 72 5.46 15.81 -13.07
CA ILE A 72 5.46 14.69 -14.01
C ILE A 72 6.32 13.56 -13.43
N VAL A 73 5.67 12.46 -13.08
CA VAL A 73 6.35 11.23 -12.65
C VAL A 73 6.65 10.39 -13.88
N ARG A 74 7.92 10.02 -14.06
CA ARG A 74 8.38 9.16 -15.17
C ARG A 74 9.09 7.91 -14.62
N GLY A 75 9.03 6.81 -15.37
CA GLY A 75 9.71 5.56 -15.01
C GLY A 75 9.00 4.68 -13.99
N TYR A 76 7.92 5.17 -13.37
CA TYR A 76 7.03 4.33 -12.57
C TYR A 76 6.28 3.35 -13.49
N LYS A 77 6.18 2.08 -13.09
CA LYS A 77 5.37 1.07 -13.78
C LYS A 77 4.06 0.91 -13.03
N TRP A 78 2.94 1.14 -13.71
CA TRP A 78 1.61 1.04 -13.11
C TRP A 78 0.70 0.14 -13.93
N ARG A 79 -0.40 -0.29 -13.30
CA ARG A 79 -1.49 -0.98 -13.99
C ARG A 79 -2.52 0.06 -14.44
N GLU A 80 -2.91 0.02 -15.70
CA GLU A 80 -4.02 0.86 -16.18
C GLU A 80 -5.35 0.41 -15.56
N CYS A 81 -6.12 1.38 -15.08
CA CYS A 81 -7.46 1.15 -14.55
C CYS A 81 -8.28 2.43 -14.70
N GLU A 82 -9.58 2.28 -14.96
CA GLU A 82 -10.57 3.36 -14.84
C GLU A 82 -11.47 3.15 -13.61
N CYS A 83 -10.99 2.39 -12.63
CA CYS A 83 -11.69 2.11 -11.38
C CYS A 83 -11.52 3.24 -10.36
N LYS A 84 -12.53 3.41 -9.50
CA LYS A 84 -12.44 4.34 -8.36
C LYS A 84 -11.66 3.72 -7.22
N LEU A 85 -11.07 4.56 -6.35
CA LEU A 85 -10.35 4.09 -5.16
C LEU A 85 -11.18 3.13 -4.29
N ARG A 86 -12.46 3.45 -4.05
CA ARG A 86 -13.36 2.60 -3.25
C ARG A 86 -13.59 1.21 -3.84
N GLU A 87 -13.60 1.11 -5.16
CA GLU A 87 -13.77 -0.17 -5.89
C GLU A 87 -12.45 -0.96 -5.92
N ALA A 88 -11.34 -0.24 -5.97
CA ALA A 88 -10.01 -0.80 -6.01
C ALA A 88 -9.54 -1.37 -4.66
N ILE A 89 -9.97 -0.79 -3.55
CA ILE A 89 -9.61 -1.29 -2.22
C ILE A 89 -10.12 -2.73 -2.07
N PRO A 90 -9.23 -3.71 -1.85
CA PRO A 90 -9.68 -5.08 -1.65
C PRO A 90 -10.51 -5.17 -0.36
N SER A 91 -11.66 -5.82 -0.42
CA SER A 91 -12.36 -6.26 0.79
C SER A 91 -11.43 -7.24 1.51
N ILE A 92 -10.76 -6.81 2.58
CA ILE A 92 -9.86 -7.67 3.33
C ILE A 92 -10.69 -8.82 3.87
N ASN A 93 -10.49 -10.02 3.33
CA ASN A 93 -11.04 -11.22 3.92
C ASN A 93 -10.23 -11.52 5.18
N LEU A 94 -10.69 -10.97 6.31
CA LEU A 94 -10.04 -11.06 7.60
C LEU A 94 -9.75 -12.52 7.99
N ARG A 95 -10.61 -13.47 7.58
CA ARG A 95 -10.36 -14.91 7.80
C ARG A 95 -9.17 -15.42 7.00
N LYS A 96 -9.03 -15.03 5.73
CA LYS A 96 -7.88 -15.43 4.90
C LYS A 96 -6.58 -14.84 5.44
N ALA A 97 -6.60 -13.55 5.80
CA ALA A 97 -5.46 -12.88 6.43
C ALA A 97 -5.08 -13.55 7.76
N ALA A 98 -6.03 -13.74 8.67
CA ALA A 98 -5.81 -14.39 9.96
C ALA A 98 -5.33 -15.85 9.79
N ARG A 99 -5.88 -16.61 8.84
CA ARG A 99 -5.46 -17.99 8.57
C ARG A 99 -4.03 -18.08 8.05
N LEU A 100 -3.64 -17.18 7.14
CA LEU A 100 -2.28 -17.13 6.61
C LEU A 100 -1.28 -16.74 7.71
N THR A 101 -1.62 -15.73 8.52
CA THR A 101 -0.82 -15.31 9.68
C THR A 101 -0.70 -16.45 10.68
N ALA A 102 -1.80 -17.05 11.13
CA ALA A 102 -1.80 -18.13 12.11
C ALA A 102 -1.02 -19.36 11.64
N ARG A 103 -1.23 -19.81 10.39
CA ARG A 103 -0.46 -20.92 9.80
C ARG A 103 1.04 -20.64 9.81
N ARG A 104 1.46 -19.41 9.50
CA ARG A 104 2.87 -19.07 9.45
C ARG A 104 3.46 -18.88 10.85
N THR A 105 2.73 -18.29 11.79
CA THR A 105 3.11 -18.24 13.20
C THR A 105 3.35 -19.65 13.74
N ILE A 106 2.44 -20.60 13.49
CA ILE A 106 2.61 -22.01 13.89
C ILE A 106 3.84 -22.66 13.23
N SER A 107 4.07 -22.38 11.95
CA SER A 107 5.23 -22.90 11.21
C SER A 107 6.56 -22.31 11.67
N ILE A 108 6.60 -21.06 12.13
CA ILE A 108 7.81 -20.39 12.63
C ILE A 108 8.08 -20.79 14.09
N PHE A 109 7.06 -20.76 14.95
CA PHE A 109 7.19 -21.15 16.36
C PHE A 109 7.43 -22.65 16.53
N GLY A 110 7.15 -23.47 15.52
CA GLY A 110 7.48 -24.88 15.52
C GLY A 110 6.90 -25.57 16.74
N ILE A 111 5.57 -25.76 16.77
CA ILE A 111 4.90 -26.54 17.82
C ILE A 111 5.59 -27.91 18.01
N GLY A 112 6.11 -28.53 16.94
CA GLY A 112 6.89 -29.77 17.03
C GLY A 112 8.22 -29.67 17.80
N LYS A 113 8.81 -28.47 17.94
CA LYS A 113 10.04 -28.23 18.71
C LYS A 113 9.72 -27.92 20.18
N ILE A 114 8.62 -27.22 20.44
CA ILE A 114 8.11 -26.96 21.80
C ILE A 114 7.62 -28.26 22.44
N ILE A 115 6.87 -29.09 21.71
CA ILE A 115 6.38 -30.40 22.20
C ILE A 115 7.54 -31.36 22.47
N LYS A 116 8.58 -31.38 21.63
CA LYS A 116 9.79 -32.18 21.89
C LYS A 116 10.56 -31.75 23.14
N ASN A 117 10.52 -30.47 23.49
CA ASN A 117 11.17 -29.93 24.70
C ASN A 117 10.30 -29.99 25.96
N LEU A 118 9.00 -30.34 25.85
CA LEU A 118 8.11 -30.57 27.00
C LEU A 118 7.90 -32.05 27.34
N LEU A 119 8.26 -32.97 26.42
CA LEU A 119 8.15 -34.42 26.58
C LEU A 119 9.50 -35.10 26.93
N PHE A 120 10.54 -34.31 27.26
CA PHE A 120 11.81 -34.76 27.83
C PHE A 120 12.20 -33.88 29.02
#